data_AF-A0A6V8D1Y1-F1
#
_entry.id   AF-A0A6V8D1Y1-F1
#
_cell.length_a   1.000
_cell.length_b   1.000
_cell.length_c   1.000
_cell.angle_alpha   90.00
_cell.angle_beta   90.00
_cell.angle_gamma   90.00
#
_symmetry.space_group_name_H-M   'P 1'
#
loop_
_entity.id
_entity.type
_entity.pdbx_description
1 polymer ?
#
loop_
_entity_poly.entity_id
_entity_poly.type
_entity_poly.pdbx_seq_one_letter_code
_entity_poly.pdbx_strand_id
1 'polypeptide(L)'
;MNDSPVRLHPSTLIQISDRGIHQGGPDAPHMTLHRITTLPGDGTGREVMTEAMKLLRTIESNSPLTFQITEIQCGGQHYLETGEEWPEGSFEYCRDESDAILLGAIGWPGATMPNGDLAGGQVILGLR
;
A
#
# COMPACT_ATOMS: atom_id res chain seq x y z
N MET A 1 20.21 0.54 18.57
CA MET A 1 19.73 1.81 17.98
C MET A 1 18.31 1.52 17.51
N ASN A 2 17.36 2.34 17.94
CA ASN A 2 15.96 1.99 18.17
C ASN A 2 15.17 1.53 16.94
N ASP A 3 14.54 0.34 17.04
CA ASP A 3 13.37 -0.06 16.25
C ASP A 3 12.11 0.64 16.81
N SER A 4 11.94 1.92 16.47
CA SER A 4 10.66 2.58 16.70
C SER A 4 9.64 2.06 15.66
N PRO A 5 8.47 1.55 16.07
CA PRO A 5 7.45 1.10 15.13
C PRO A 5 6.94 2.28 14.29
N VAL A 6 6.84 2.09 12.97
CA VAL A 6 6.17 3.01 12.05
C VAL A 6 4.77 3.32 12.60
N ARG A 7 4.53 4.57 13.00
CA ARG A 7 3.20 5.00 13.46
C ARG A 7 2.30 5.24 12.25
N LEU A 8 1.69 4.17 11.77
CA LEU A 8 0.54 4.27 10.88
C LEU A 8 -0.62 4.91 11.68
N HIS A 9 -1.21 5.98 11.14
CA HIS A 9 -2.39 6.62 11.74
C HIS A 9 -3.52 5.59 11.92
N PRO A 10 -4.27 5.58 13.04
CA PRO A 10 -5.18 4.50 13.43
C PRO A 10 -6.48 4.36 12.58
N SER A 11 -6.48 4.77 11.32
CA SER A 11 -7.68 4.77 10.47
C SER A 11 -7.58 3.95 9.18
N THR A 12 -6.48 3.24 8.94
CA THR A 12 -6.33 2.38 7.75
C THR A 12 -6.07 0.95 8.16
N LEU A 13 -7.09 0.31 8.74
CA LEU A 13 -7.11 -1.13 8.94
C LEU A 13 -8.40 -1.67 8.32
N ILE A 14 -8.39 -1.88 7.01
CA ILE A 14 -9.37 -2.80 6.42
C ILE A 14 -8.85 -4.21 6.70
N GLN A 15 -9.10 -4.68 7.92
CA GLN A 15 -8.90 -6.07 8.32
C GLN A 15 -9.83 -6.94 7.45
N ILE A 16 -9.30 -7.57 6.42
CA ILE A 16 -10.00 -8.65 5.72
C ILE A 16 -9.17 -9.92 5.84
N SER A 17 -9.41 -10.60 6.96
CA SER A 17 -9.70 -12.03 7.09
C SER A 17 -9.10 -12.60 8.37
N ASP A 18 -9.86 -12.47 9.47
CA ASP A 18 -9.78 -13.45 10.55
C ASP A 18 -10.45 -14.73 10.04
N ARG A 19 -9.69 -15.57 9.34
CA ARG A 19 -9.98 -17.01 9.27
C ARG A 19 -8.71 -17.76 9.57
N GLY A 20 -8.67 -18.32 10.77
CA GLY A 20 -7.64 -19.21 11.22
C GLY A 20 -7.33 -20.28 10.17
N ILE A 21 -6.03 -20.55 10.03
CA ILE A 21 -5.45 -21.66 9.30
C ILE A 21 -6.13 -22.98 9.71
N HIS A 22 -7.20 -23.37 9.01
CA HIS A 22 -7.70 -24.72 9.08
C HIS A 22 -6.67 -25.61 8.37
N GLN A 23 -5.94 -26.41 9.14
CA GLN A 23 -5.10 -27.50 8.66
C GLN A 23 -5.99 -28.51 7.92
N GLY A 24 -6.18 -28.30 6.61
CA GLY A 24 -6.90 -29.20 5.73
C GLY A 24 -6.08 -30.46 5.46
N GLY A 25 -6.76 -31.57 5.18
CA GLY A 25 -6.14 -32.85 4.83
C GLY A 25 -5.27 -32.80 3.55
N PRO A 26 -4.68 -33.93 3.13
CA PRO A 26 -3.66 -33.99 2.08
C PRO A 26 -4.10 -33.47 0.69
N ASP A 27 -5.39 -33.26 0.47
CA ASP A 27 -5.98 -32.76 -0.79
C ASP A 27 -6.50 -31.31 -0.69
N ALA A 28 -6.26 -30.60 0.41
CA ALA A 28 -6.65 -29.19 0.53
C ALA A 28 -5.74 -28.32 -0.37
N PRO A 29 -6.31 -27.36 -1.13
CA PRO A 29 -5.51 -26.46 -1.95
C PRO A 29 -4.52 -25.69 -1.07
N HIS A 30 -3.26 -25.67 -1.47
CA HIS A 30 -2.24 -24.85 -0.81
C HIS A 30 -2.63 -23.38 -0.99
N MET A 31 -3.08 -22.75 0.09
CA MET A 31 -3.37 -21.32 0.08
C MET A 31 -2.05 -20.55 0.06
N THR A 32 -1.81 -19.78 -1.01
CA THR A 32 -0.60 -18.95 -1.15
C THR A 32 -0.92 -17.53 -0.73
N LEU A 33 -0.22 -17.03 0.29
CA LEU A 33 -0.35 -15.66 0.77
C LEU A 33 0.64 -14.73 0.05
N HIS A 34 0.16 -13.56 -0.36
CA HIS A 34 0.98 -12.47 -0.89
C HIS A 34 0.74 -11.18 -0.09
N ARG A 35 1.82 -10.53 0.34
CA ARG A 35 1.82 -9.22 0.99
C ARG A 35 1.90 -8.12 -0.06
N ILE A 36 0.85 -7.32 -0.19
CA ILE A 36 0.75 -6.25 -1.17
C ILE A 36 0.67 -4.91 -0.45
N THR A 37 1.60 -4.01 -0.74
CA THR A 37 1.47 -2.62 -0.31
C THR A 37 0.78 -1.80 -1.38
N THR A 38 -0.26 -1.05 -1.00
CA THR A 38 -0.94 -0.11 -1.90
C THR A 38 -0.52 1.32 -1.60
N LEU A 39 -0.14 2.04 -2.66
CA LEU A 39 0.24 3.43 -2.66
C LEU A 39 -0.76 4.17 -3.57
N PRO A 40 -1.95 4.56 -3.08
CA PRO A 40 -3.01 5.08 -3.94
C PRO A 40 -2.66 6.42 -4.60
N GLY A 41 -1.81 7.22 -3.94
CA GLY A 41 -1.31 8.50 -4.44
C GLY A 41 -2.40 9.57 -4.60
N ASP A 42 -2.40 10.25 -5.75
CA ASP A 42 -3.14 11.46 -6.03
C ASP A 42 -4.24 11.27 -7.08
N GLY A 43 -5.30 12.08 -7.00
CA GLY A 43 -6.34 12.19 -8.02
C GLY A 43 -6.92 10.84 -8.47
N THR A 44 -6.87 10.58 -9.78
CA THR A 44 -7.39 9.34 -10.39
C THR A 44 -6.68 8.08 -9.89
N GLY A 45 -5.49 8.18 -9.29
CA GLY A 45 -4.82 7.06 -8.64
C GLY A 45 -5.67 6.39 -7.57
N ARG A 46 -6.41 7.17 -6.77
CA ARG A 46 -7.30 6.67 -5.71
C ARG A 46 -8.52 5.94 -6.28
N GLU A 47 -9.09 6.48 -7.36
CA GLU A 47 -10.24 5.88 -8.05
C GLU A 47 -9.84 4.54 -8.68
N VAL A 48 -8.71 4.49 -9.39
CA VAL A 48 -8.19 3.26 -9.98
C VAL A 48 -7.81 2.24 -8.91
N MET A 49 -7.22 2.68 -7.79
CA MET A 49 -6.90 1.79 -6.67
C MET A 49 -8.16 1.13 -6.10
N THR A 50 -9.26 1.86 -5.99
CA THR A 50 -10.55 1.32 -5.53
C THR A 50 -11.02 0.15 -6.40
N GLU A 51 -10.88 0.25 -7.72
CA GLU A 51 -11.23 -0.84 -8.64
C GLU A 51 -10.21 -1.99 -8.59
N ALA A 52 -8.92 -1.70 -8.42
CA ALA A 52 -7.89 -2.72 -8.23
C ALA A 52 -8.18 -3.58 -6.98
N MET A 53 -8.62 -2.95 -5.88
CA MET A 53 -9.01 -3.66 -4.65
C MET A 53 -10.20 -4.61 -4.87
N LYS A 54 -11.19 -4.20 -5.68
CA LYS A 54 -12.30 -5.10 -6.05
C LYS A 54 -11.80 -6.30 -6.85
N LEU A 55 -10.88 -6.08 -7.79
CA LEU A 55 -10.29 -7.15 -8.59
C LEU A 55 -9.52 -8.15 -7.71
N LEU A 56 -8.71 -7.67 -6.75
CA LEU A 56 -7.99 -8.55 -5.80
C LEU A 56 -8.96 -9.40 -4.98
N ARG A 57 -10.10 -8.85 -4.52
CA ARG A 57 -11.16 -9.61 -3.83
C ARG A 57 -11.82 -10.64 -4.75
N THR A 58 -12.06 -10.29 -6.01
CA THR A 58 -12.57 -11.24 -7.00
C THR A 58 -11.58 -12.38 -7.24
N ILE A 59 -10.28 -12.10 -7.35
CA ILE A 59 -9.25 -13.14 -7.51
C ILE A 59 -9.19 -14.04 -6.28
N GLU A 60 -9.14 -13.46 -5.08
CA GLU A 60 -9.11 -14.20 -3.81
C GLU A 60 -10.33 -15.11 -3.63
N SER A 61 -11.52 -14.69 -4.07
CA SER A 61 -12.73 -15.53 -4.01
C SER A 61 -12.81 -16.64 -5.07
N ASN A 62 -11.95 -16.60 -6.11
CA ASN A 62 -11.99 -17.53 -7.24
C ASN A 62 -10.67 -18.30 -7.43
N SER A 63 -9.72 -18.21 -6.50
CA SER A 63 -8.41 -18.85 -6.59
C SER A 63 -7.89 -19.24 -5.20
N PRO A 64 -6.88 -20.12 -5.09
CA PRO A 64 -6.23 -20.44 -3.82
C PRO A 64 -5.22 -19.35 -3.38
N LEU A 65 -5.38 -18.11 -3.86
CA LEU A 65 -4.53 -16.99 -3.47
C LEU A 65 -5.19 -16.20 -2.35
N THR A 66 -4.39 -15.68 -1.44
CA THR A 66 -4.82 -14.74 -0.39
C THR A 66 -3.94 -13.51 -0.42
N PHE A 67 -4.52 -12.35 -0.17
CA PHE A 67 -3.81 -11.08 -0.19
C PHE A 67 -3.86 -10.40 1.18
N GLN A 68 -2.70 -10.21 1.80
CA GLN A 68 -2.55 -9.29 2.92
C GLN A 68 -2.20 -7.92 2.37
N ILE A 69 -3.07 -6.94 2.58
CA ILE A 69 -2.95 -5.63 1.96
C ILE A 69 -2.71 -4.56 3.02
N THR A 70 -1.64 -3.79 2.84
CA THR A 70 -1.33 -2.60 3.66
C THR A 70 -1.35 -1.37 2.77
N GLU A 71 -2.15 -0.37 3.14
CA GLU A 71 -2.21 0.89 2.41
C GLU A 71 -1.37 1.96 3.10
N ILE A 72 -0.53 2.67 2.34
CA ILE A 72 0.27 3.79 2.81
C ILE A 72 -0.14 5.05 2.05
N GLN A 73 -0.57 6.07 2.80
CA GLN A 73 -0.89 7.38 2.21
C GLN A 73 0.37 8.04 1.66
N CYS A 74 0.27 8.62 0.48
CA CYS A 74 1.39 9.20 -0.23
C CYS A 74 0.91 10.21 -1.29
N GLY A 75 1.84 10.97 -1.85
CA GLY A 75 1.61 11.87 -2.98
C GLY A 75 1.59 13.35 -2.61
N GLY A 76 1.36 14.18 -3.62
CA GLY A 76 1.36 15.63 -3.48
C GLY A 76 0.21 16.15 -2.62
N GLN A 77 -0.97 15.51 -2.66
CA GLN A 77 -2.07 15.89 -1.77
C GLN A 77 -1.72 15.61 -0.32
N HIS A 78 -1.13 14.43 -0.03
CA HIS A 78 -0.66 14.09 1.31
C HIS A 78 0.38 15.09 1.81
N TYR A 79 1.34 15.46 0.95
CA TYR A 79 2.33 16.49 1.26
C TYR A 79 1.71 17.84 1.62
N LEU A 80 0.68 18.30 0.91
CA LEU A 80 0.01 19.55 1.26
C LEU A 80 -0.71 19.50 2.61
N GLU A 81 -1.15 18.32 3.03
CA GLU A 81 -1.87 18.10 4.29
C GLU A 81 -0.92 17.91 5.49
N THR A 82 0.22 17.25 5.28
CA THR A 82 1.11 16.80 6.37
C THR A 82 2.52 17.41 6.33
N GLY A 83 2.96 17.88 5.17
CA GLY A 83 4.35 18.26 4.90
C GLY A 83 5.27 17.10 4.52
N GLU A 84 4.73 15.87 4.43
CA GLU A 84 5.47 14.65 4.11
C GLU A 84 4.98 14.05 2.78
N GLU A 85 5.88 13.54 1.94
CA GLU A 85 5.48 12.89 0.67
C GLU A 85 4.82 11.52 0.90
N TRP A 86 5.18 10.88 2.01
CA TRP A 86 4.66 9.63 2.58
C TRP A 86 5.24 9.49 4.01
N PRO A 87 4.62 8.70 4.90
CA PRO A 87 5.10 8.53 6.27
C PRO A 87 6.55 8.04 6.37
N GLU A 88 7.25 8.43 7.43
CA GLU A 88 8.57 7.88 7.76
C GLU A 88 8.51 6.34 7.85
N GLY A 89 9.52 5.65 7.30
CA GLY A 89 9.57 4.19 7.25
C GLY A 89 8.80 3.54 6.10
N SER A 90 8.11 4.33 5.26
CA SER A 90 7.34 3.79 4.12
C SER A 90 8.21 3.03 3.11
N PHE A 91 9.43 3.51 2.87
CA PHE A 91 10.37 2.85 1.94
C PHE A 91 10.82 1.49 2.48
N GLU A 92 11.22 1.42 3.74
CA GLU A 92 11.62 0.19 4.42
C GLU A 92 10.47 -0.82 4.42
N TYR A 93 9.23 -0.38 4.72
CA TYR A 93 8.07 -1.25 4.66
C TYR A 93 7.81 -1.79 3.25
N CYS A 94 7.89 -0.93 2.24
CA CYS A 94 7.76 -1.33 0.84
C CYS A 94 8.81 -2.36 0.43
N ARG A 95 10.06 -2.21 0.89
CA ARG A 95 11.17 -3.10 0.54
C ARG A 95 11.14 -4.43 1.29
N ASP A 96 10.88 -4.38 2.60
CA ASP A 96 11.12 -5.51 3.50
C ASP A 96 9.83 -6.29 3.79
N GLU A 97 8.69 -5.60 3.81
CA GLU A 97 7.40 -6.18 4.22
C GLU A 97 6.42 -6.47 3.07
N SER A 98 6.80 -6.16 1.83
CA SER A 98 5.94 -6.32 0.66
C SER A 98 6.53 -7.31 -0.33
N ASP A 99 5.70 -8.19 -0.87
CA ASP A 99 6.05 -9.06 -2.00
C ASP A 99 5.76 -8.33 -3.33
N ALA A 100 4.80 -7.41 -3.32
CA ALA A 100 4.46 -6.54 -4.44
C ALA A 100 3.95 -5.17 -3.97
N ILE A 101 4.09 -4.16 -4.83
CA ILE A 101 3.61 -2.80 -4.61
C ILE A 101 2.65 -2.43 -5.74
N LEU A 102 1.46 -1.96 -5.38
CA LEU A 102 0.50 -1.35 -6.30
C LEU A 102 0.52 0.16 -6.09
N LEU A 103 1.10 0.87 -7.04
CA LEU A 103 1.14 2.33 -7.06
C LEU A 103 0.04 2.86 -7.99
N GLY A 104 -0.72 3.84 -7.50
CA GLY A 104 -1.67 4.63 -8.29
C GLY A 104 -0.95 5.70 -9.12
N ALA A 105 -1.39 6.95 -8.98
CA ALA A 105 -0.80 8.09 -9.68
C ALA A 105 -0.15 9.05 -8.67
N ILE A 106 0.89 9.76 -9.07
CA ILE A 106 1.49 10.82 -8.27
C ILE A 106 1.47 12.10 -9.09
N GLY A 107 1.09 13.19 -8.44
CA GLY A 107 1.00 14.51 -9.04
C GLY A 107 -0.27 15.21 -8.57
N TRP A 108 -0.08 16.31 -7.85
CA TRP A 108 -1.18 17.15 -7.39
C TRP A 108 -0.93 18.61 -7.77
N PRO A 109 -1.93 19.32 -8.34
CA PRO A 109 -1.75 20.73 -8.71
C PRO A 109 -1.30 21.59 -7.54
N GLY A 110 -0.18 22.30 -7.72
CA GLY A 110 0.38 23.20 -6.70
C GLY A 110 1.17 22.51 -5.58
N ALA A 111 1.32 21.19 -5.59
CA ALA A 111 2.14 20.47 -4.62
C ALA A 111 3.61 20.46 -5.06
N THR A 112 4.41 21.38 -4.51
CA THR A 112 5.84 21.52 -4.81
C THR A 112 6.62 21.64 -3.50
N MET A 113 7.77 20.97 -3.42
CA MET A 113 8.69 21.06 -2.30
C MET A 113 9.48 22.39 -2.32
N PRO A 114 10.12 22.81 -1.21
CA PRO A 114 10.87 24.08 -1.16
C PRO A 114 12.04 24.17 -2.16
N ASN A 115 12.57 23.02 -2.58
CA ASN A 115 13.64 22.92 -3.57
C ASN A 115 13.12 22.96 -5.03
N GLY A 116 11.80 23.05 -5.24
CA GLY A 116 11.16 23.07 -6.55
C GLY A 116 10.76 21.70 -7.10
N ASP A 117 11.03 20.61 -6.37
CA ASP A 117 10.65 19.27 -6.81
C ASP A 117 9.14 19.05 -6.68
N LEU A 118 8.61 18.17 -7.54
CA LEU A 118 7.24 17.69 -7.43
C LEU A 118 7.08 16.93 -6.11
N ALA A 119 6.20 17.41 -5.24
CA ALA A 119 5.88 16.69 -4.01
C ALA A 119 5.18 15.36 -4.32
N GLY A 120 5.67 14.28 -3.71
CA GLY A 120 5.28 12.90 -3.99
C GLY A 120 6.26 12.19 -4.93
N GLY A 121 7.18 12.90 -5.59
CA GLY A 121 8.13 12.33 -6.54
C GLY A 121 9.02 11.23 -5.94
N GLN A 122 9.36 11.34 -4.65
CA GLN A 122 10.17 10.32 -3.97
C GLN A 122 9.46 8.97 -3.83
N VAL A 123 8.12 8.96 -3.83
CA VAL A 123 7.32 7.73 -3.82
C VAL A 123 7.57 6.90 -5.08
N ILE A 124 7.81 7.55 -6.22
CA ILE A 124 8.12 6.87 -7.48
C ILE A 124 9.60 6.52 -7.58
N LEU A 125 10.47 7.51 -7.33
CA LEU A 125 11.90 7.39 -7.60
C LEU A 125 12.62 6.57 -6.53
N GLY A 126 12.14 6.58 -5.29
CA GLY A 126 12.71 5.78 -4.20
C GLY A 126 12.45 4.28 -4.36
N LEU A 127 11.46 3.88 -5.16
CA LEU A 127 11.07 2.47 -5.35
C LEU A 127 11.70 1.78 -6.57
N ARG A 128 12.59 2.45 -7.32
CA ARG A 128 13.24 1.93 -8.54
C ARG A 128 14.75 1.88 -8.40
#